data_AF-A0A965H0V2-F1
#
_entry.id   AF-A0A965H0V2-F1
#
_cell.length_a   1.000
_cell.length_b   1.000
_cell.length_c   1.000
_cell.angle_alpha   90.00
_cell.angle_beta   90.00
_cell.angle_gamma   90.00
#
_symmetry.space_group_name_H-M   'P 1'
#
loop_
_entity.id
_entity.type
_entity.pdbx_description
1 polymer ?
#
loop_
_entity_poly.entity_id
_entity_poly.type
_entity_poly.pdbx_seq_one_letter_code
_entity_poly.pdbx_strand_id
1 'polypeptide(L)'
;MTTTVKLPESLEAALRQRCEQEGRSISEIMRDALSAYLARQPELDSPWALGQAVFGRHAGPAGLASNRKQELAEIWDERQAGRGA
;
A
#
# COMPACT_ATOMS: atom_id res chain seq x y z
N MET A 1 7.51 10.08 -31.93
CA MET A 1 6.79 8.81 -32.21
C MET A 1 5.30 9.03 -31.96
N THR A 2 4.43 8.46 -32.78
CA THR A 2 2.96 8.61 -32.65
C THR A 2 2.33 7.32 -32.14
N THR A 3 1.40 7.44 -31.20
CA THR A 3 0.63 6.31 -30.65
C THR A 3 -0.84 6.70 -30.63
N THR A 4 -1.72 5.81 -31.08
CA THR A 4 -3.17 6.04 -31.12
C THR A 4 -3.83 5.22 -30.03
N VAL A 5 -4.62 5.87 -29.16
CA VAL A 5 -5.35 5.23 -28.07
C VAL A 5 -6.81 5.63 -28.18
N LYS A 6 -7.73 4.66 -28.10
CA LYS A 6 -9.16 4.94 -28.02
C LYS A 6 -9.53 5.31 -26.59
N LEU A 7 -10.14 6.48 -26.42
CA LEU A 7 -10.65 6.92 -25.13
C LEU A 7 -12.14 6.54 -25.02
N PRO A 8 -12.61 6.14 -23.83
CA PRO A 8 -14.04 6.10 -23.55
C PRO A 8 -14.66 7.48 -23.74
N GLU A 9 -15.92 7.52 -24.20
CA GLU A 9 -16.63 8.77 -24.54
C GLU A 9 -16.66 9.77 -23.36
N SER A 10 -16.86 9.26 -22.13
CA SER A 10 -16.87 10.08 -20.92
C SER A 10 -15.52 10.77 -20.65
N LEU A 11 -14.42 10.08 -20.90
CA LEU A 11 -13.07 10.63 -20.71
C LEU A 11 -12.73 11.64 -21.81
N GLU A 12 -13.14 11.38 -23.05
CA GLU A 12 -12.95 12.32 -24.15
C GLU A 12 -13.71 13.63 -23.89
N ALA A 13 -14.97 13.55 -23.47
CA ALA A 13 -15.78 14.72 -23.16
C ALA A 13 -15.15 15.58 -22.05
N ALA A 14 -14.70 14.95 -20.97
CA ALA A 14 -14.02 15.64 -19.86
C ALA A 14 -12.71 16.30 -20.32
N LEU A 15 -11.94 15.62 -21.19
CA LEU A 15 -10.68 16.15 -21.74
C LEU A 15 -10.93 17.37 -22.62
N ARG A 16 -11.94 17.31 -23.51
CA ARG A 16 -12.33 18.44 -24.38
C ARG A 16 -12.77 19.65 -23.56
N GLN A 17 -13.64 19.44 -22.56
CA GLN A 17 -14.08 20.50 -21.66
C GLN A 17 -12.90 21.18 -20.95
N ARG A 18 -11.92 20.39 -20.49
CA ARG A 18 -10.71 20.93 -19.85
C ARG A 18 -9.85 21.73 -20.82
N CYS A 19 -9.71 21.28 -22.07
CA CYS A 19 -8.98 22.01 -23.11
C CYS A 19 -9.61 23.38 -23.39
N GLU A 20 -10.94 23.44 -23.49
CA GLU A 20 -11.68 24.68 -23.71
C GLU A 20 -11.52 25.66 -22.54
N GLN A 21 -11.53 25.16 -21.30
CA GLN A 21 -11.35 25.98 -20.10
C GLN A 21 -9.93 26.56 -19.98
N GLU A 22 -8.91 25.77 -20.32
CA GLU A 22 -7.51 26.19 -20.19
C GLU A 22 -6.97 26.89 -21.46
N GLY A 23 -7.70 26.83 -22.58
CA GLY A 23 -7.22 27.34 -23.87
C GLY A 23 -6.02 26.56 -24.42
N ARG A 24 -5.90 25.28 -24.04
CA ARG A 24 -4.75 24.42 -24.38
C ARG A 24 -5.15 23.33 -25.36
N SER A 25 -4.19 22.83 -26.13
CA SER A 25 -4.46 21.73 -27.05
C SER A 25 -4.56 20.38 -26.31
N ILE A 26 -5.40 19.47 -26.84
CA ILE A 26 -5.55 18.10 -26.34
C ILE A 26 -4.17 17.42 -26.23
N SER A 27 -3.31 17.60 -27.23
CA SER A 27 -1.99 16.95 -27.25
C SER A 27 -1.05 17.49 -26.17
N GLU A 28 -1.13 18.76 -25.78
CA GLU A 28 -0.34 19.30 -24.67
C GLU A 28 -0.79 18.73 -23.34
N ILE A 29 -2.11 18.72 -23.07
CA ILE A 29 -2.66 18.14 -21.85
C ILE A 29 -2.31 16.65 -21.75
N MET A 30 -2.45 15.90 -22.85
CA MET A 30 -2.11 14.48 -22.88
C MET A 30 -0.62 14.21 -22.62
N ARG A 31 0.28 15.04 -23.17
CA ARG A 31 1.72 14.90 -22.91
C ARG A 31 2.04 15.17 -21.44
N ASP A 32 1.53 16.27 -20.89
CA ASP A 32 1.78 16.63 -19.50
C ASP A 32 1.21 15.60 -18.52
N ALA A 33 0.00 15.12 -18.77
CA ALA A 33 -0.63 14.09 -17.95
C ALA A 33 0.16 12.79 -17.99
N LEU A 34 0.65 12.38 -19.16
CA LEU A 34 1.48 11.18 -19.29
C LEU A 34 2.84 11.36 -18.63
N SER A 35 3.49 12.52 -18.79
CA SER A 35 4.73 12.85 -18.10
C SER A 35 4.56 12.83 -16.58
N ALA A 36 3.47 13.40 -16.05
CA ALA A 36 3.15 13.36 -14.63
C ALA A 36 2.87 11.93 -14.14
N TYR A 37 2.14 11.12 -14.93
CA TYR A 37 1.87 9.72 -14.61
C TYR A 37 3.15 8.88 -14.53
N LEU A 38 4.09 9.08 -15.46
CA LEU A 38 5.35 8.35 -15.48
C LEU A 38 6.36 8.86 -14.44
N ALA A 39 6.32 10.16 -14.11
CA ALA A 39 7.13 10.74 -13.04
C ALA A 39 6.65 10.30 -11.66
N ARG A 40 5.37 9.94 -11.53
CA ARG A 40 4.84 9.36 -10.30
C ARG A 40 5.45 7.97 -10.11
N GLN A 41 6.44 7.88 -9.22
CA GLN A 41 6.87 6.58 -8.72
C GLN A 41 5.64 5.92 -8.08
N PRO A 42 5.34 4.66 -8.39
CA PRO A 42 4.37 3.94 -7.60
C PRO A 42 4.89 3.95 -6.17
N GLU A 43 4.12 4.56 -5.27
CA GLU A 43 4.27 4.38 -3.83
C GLU A 43 4.02 2.89 -3.57
N LEU A 44 5.06 2.09 -3.81
CA LEU A 44 5.15 0.75 -3.27
C LEU A 44 5.47 0.97 -1.81
N ASP A 45 4.44 1.30 -1.03
CA ASP A 45 4.56 1.35 0.42
C ASP A 45 5.26 0.06 0.83
N SER A 46 6.46 0.20 1.39
CA SER A 46 7.22 -0.96 1.84
C SER A 46 6.33 -1.77 2.80
N PRO A 47 6.46 -3.10 2.88
CA PRO A 47 5.67 -3.90 3.82
C PRO A 47 5.74 -3.38 5.26
N TRP A 48 6.87 -2.75 5.64
CA TRP A 48 7.03 -2.05 6.91
C TRP A 48 6.13 -0.80 7.02
N ALA A 49 6.09 0.04 5.99
CA ALA A 49 5.24 1.23 5.93
C ALA A 49 3.75 0.88 6.01
N LEU A 50 3.31 -0.16 5.28
CA LEU A 50 1.94 -0.68 5.34
C LEU A 50 1.57 -1.20 6.74
N GLY A 51 2.54 -1.78 7.44
CA GLY A 51 2.32 -2.40 8.75
C GLY A 51 2.30 -1.44 9.93
N GLN A 52 2.77 -0.19 9.78
CA GLN A 52 2.87 0.78 10.90
C GLN A 52 1.57 0.96 11.69
N ALA A 53 0.42 0.98 11.00
CA ALA A 53 -0.88 1.13 11.65
C ALA A 53 -1.33 -0.10 12.45
N VAL A 54 -0.71 -1.25 12.24
CA VAL A 54 -1.10 -2.55 12.83
C VAL A 54 -0.06 -3.04 13.84
N PHE A 55 1.22 -2.72 13.65
CA PHE A 55 2.29 -3.10 14.57
C PHE A 55 2.05 -2.56 15.99
N GLY A 56 2.33 -3.38 16.99
CA GLY A 56 2.22 -2.98 18.40
C GLY A 56 0.80 -2.91 18.97
N ARG A 57 -0.27 -3.13 18.18
CA ARG A 57 -1.65 -3.20 18.68
C ARG A 57 -1.83 -4.28 19.76
N HIS A 58 -1.13 -5.39 19.61
CA HIS A 58 -1.02 -6.45 20.60
C HIS A 58 0.47 -6.68 20.86
N ALA A 59 0.95 -6.26 22.02
CA ALA A 59 2.31 -6.51 22.46
C ALA A 59 2.29 -7.59 23.54
N GLY A 60 3.12 -8.62 23.37
CA GLY A 60 3.44 -9.55 24.46
C GLY A 60 4.42 -8.92 25.45
N PRO A 61 4.76 -9.63 26.54
CA PRO A 61 5.80 -9.21 27.48
C PRO A 61 7.09 -8.78 26.78
N ALA A 62 7.71 -7.70 27.26
CA ALA A 62 8.88 -7.10 26.62
C ALA A 62 10.09 -8.07 26.51
N GLY A 63 10.18 -9.04 27.41
CA GLY A 63 11.23 -10.07 27.42
C GLY A 63 10.91 -11.31 26.60
N LEU A 64 9.73 -11.43 25.98
CA LEU A 64 9.28 -12.69 25.36
C LEU A 64 10.19 -13.12 24.20
N ALA A 65 10.79 -12.17 23.48
CA ALA A 65 11.77 -12.51 22.44
C ALA A 65 13.05 -13.15 23.02
N SER A 66 13.51 -12.65 24.16
CA SER A 66 14.72 -13.13 24.85
C SER A 66 14.47 -14.40 25.66
N ASN A 67 13.30 -14.49 26.30
CA ASN A 67 12.95 -15.54 27.25
C ASN A 67 12.06 -16.64 26.65
N ARG A 68 11.80 -16.57 25.33
CA ARG A 68 10.86 -17.43 24.60
C ARG A 68 10.93 -18.91 25.00
N LYS A 69 12.14 -19.46 25.08
CA LYS A 69 12.33 -20.89 25.35
C LYS A 69 11.92 -21.26 26.77
N GLN A 70 12.22 -20.40 27.74
CA GLN A 70 11.89 -20.62 29.13
C GLN A 70 10.37 -20.51 29.34
N GLU A 71 9.75 -19.44 28.84
CA GLU A 71 8.29 -19.26 28.94
C GLU A 71 7.52 -20.40 28.25
N LEU A 72 8.02 -20.90 27.10
CA LEU A 72 7.41 -22.08 26.46
C LEU A 72 7.58 -23.35 27.31
N ALA A 73 8.72 -23.57 27.95
CA ALA A 73 8.90 -24.73 28.81
C ALA A 73 7.91 -24.71 29.99
N GLU A 74 7.79 -23.54 30.65
CA GLU A 74 6.87 -23.34 31.78
C GLU A 74 5.41 -23.59 31.38
N ILE A 75 4.95 -23.08 30.22
CA ILE A 75 3.59 -23.33 29.69
C ILE A 75 3.35 -24.84 29.44
N TRP A 76 4.36 -25.56 28.95
CA TRP A 76 4.24 -26.99 28.69
C TRP A 76 4.17 -27.80 29.98
N ASP A 77 4.98 -27.45 30.98
CA ASP A 77 4.99 -28.09 32.29
C ASP A 77 3.65 -27.89 33.01
N GLU A 78 3.10 -26.68 33.00
CA GLU A 78 1.75 -26.39 33.53
C GLU A 78 0.66 -27.23 32.86
N ARG A 79 0.72 -27.34 31.52
CA ARG A 79 -0.26 -28.13 30.74
C ARG A 79 -0.16 -29.62 31.04
N GLN A 80 1.03 -30.13 31.32
CA GLN A 80 1.23 -31.53 31.70
C GLN A 80 0.74 -31.79 33.12
N ALA A 81 1.05 -30.89 34.06
CA ALA A 81 0.57 -30.96 35.44
C ALA A 81 -0.97 -30.97 35.51
N GLY A 82 -1.65 -30.12 34.73
CA GLY A 82 -3.11 -30.07 34.67
C GLY A 82 -3.79 -31.25 33.96
N ARG A 83 -3.03 -32.11 33.26
CA ARG A 83 -3.53 -33.36 32.65
C ARG A 83 -3.33 -34.60 33.53
N GLY A 84 -2.58 -34.46 34.62
CA GLY A 84 -2.29 -35.52 35.58
C GLY A 84 -3.19 -35.52 36.83
N ALA A 85 -4.13 -34.57 36.93
CA ALA A 85 -5.18 -34.49 37.95
C ALA A 85 -6.53 -34.94 37.37
#